data_AF-A0AAW2IVP8-F1
#
_entry.id   AF-A0AAW2IVP8-F1
#
_cell.length_a   1.000
_cell.length_b   1.000
_cell.length_c   1.000
_cell.angle_alpha   90.00
_cell.angle_beta   90.00
_cell.angle_gamma   90.00
#
_symmetry.space_group_name_H-M   'P 1'
#
loop_
_entity.id
_entity.type
_entity.pdbx_description
1 polymer ?
#
loop_
_entity_poly.entity_id
_entity_poly.type
_entity_poly.pdbx_seq_one_letter_code
_entity_poly.pdbx_strand_id
1 'polypeptide(L)'
;MTTSSSSTMATLIRPQDYAHSPLHYAIALADHATLNKILSTLPKLCDPIRVQSESQSLAQEHLAEQISAALDRRDNPLKETPLHLAVRLNDAAAARALAAAGANISVQNAAGWNPLQEALLRRCPEIVAPLVQHHHLAAWSKWRRRLPRLVAGLRRMRDFYMEISFHFESSIVPFVGKIAPSDTYKIWKRWKPTGRHFTRRLRRPQNPTCQPELSFPKRLRLR
;
A
#
# COMPACT_ATOMS: atom_id res chain seq x y z
N MET A 1 19.85 -30.52 35.20
CA MET A 1 20.03 -29.40 34.25
C MET A 1 19.41 -29.82 32.93
N THR A 2 18.17 -29.44 32.69
CA THR A 2 17.42 -29.80 31.47
C THR A 2 17.67 -28.74 30.41
N THR A 3 18.55 -29.01 29.45
CA THR A 3 18.67 -28.21 28.24
C THR A 3 17.60 -28.68 27.24
N SER A 4 16.50 -27.95 27.19
CA SER A 4 15.50 -28.07 26.13
C SER A 4 16.05 -27.46 24.84
N SER A 5 16.62 -28.30 23.98
CA SER A 5 16.97 -27.97 22.61
C SER A 5 15.69 -27.82 21.78
N SER A 6 15.15 -26.60 21.74
CA SER A 6 14.16 -26.19 20.74
C SER A 6 14.87 -26.00 19.39
N SER A 7 15.09 -27.10 18.65
CA SER A 7 15.46 -27.03 17.24
C SER A 7 14.22 -26.65 16.44
N THR A 8 13.97 -25.35 16.30
CA THR A 8 13.10 -24.85 15.23
C THR A 8 13.78 -25.24 13.93
N MET A 9 13.18 -26.16 13.16
CA MET A 9 13.77 -26.65 11.92
C MET A 9 14.05 -25.49 10.96
N ALA A 10 15.31 -25.05 10.89
CA ALA A 10 15.80 -24.23 9.81
C ALA A 10 15.70 -25.10 8.56
N THR A 11 14.63 -24.92 7.80
CA THR A 11 14.42 -25.58 6.51
C THR A 11 15.64 -25.24 5.66
N LEU A 12 16.45 -26.24 5.35
CA LEU A 12 17.63 -26.06 4.50
C LEU A 12 17.14 -25.54 3.14
N ILE A 13 17.37 -24.26 2.88
CA ILE A 13 16.98 -23.62 1.62
C ILE A 13 17.95 -24.15 0.55
N ARG A 14 17.46 -25.02 -0.34
CA ARG A 14 18.23 -25.49 -1.49
C ARG A 14 17.98 -24.54 -2.66
N PRO A 15 19.01 -23.86 -3.20
CA PRO A 15 18.81 -22.92 -4.32
C PRO A 15 18.18 -23.58 -5.55
N GLN A 16 18.42 -24.87 -5.78
CA GLN A 16 17.84 -25.62 -6.89
C GLN A 16 16.30 -25.67 -6.86
N ASP A 17 15.70 -25.63 -5.67
CA ASP A 17 14.24 -25.60 -5.51
C ASP A 17 13.63 -24.32 -6.14
N TYR A 18 14.45 -23.29 -6.36
CA TYR A 18 14.07 -21.99 -6.93
C TYR A 18 14.58 -21.75 -8.35
N ALA A 19 15.18 -22.75 -9.01
CA ALA A 19 15.79 -22.57 -10.34
C ALA A 19 14.82 -22.04 -11.41
N HIS A 20 13.51 -22.31 -11.24
CA HIS A 20 12.44 -21.84 -12.12
C HIS A 20 12.12 -20.34 -11.96
N SER A 21 12.55 -19.70 -10.86
CA SER A 21 12.30 -18.29 -10.59
C SER A 21 13.61 -17.54 -10.38
N PRO A 22 14.04 -16.71 -11.34
CA PRO A 22 15.37 -16.10 -11.32
C PRO A 22 15.57 -15.16 -10.12
N LEU A 23 14.50 -14.47 -9.68
CA LEU A 23 14.55 -13.62 -8.48
C LEU A 23 14.73 -14.43 -7.21
N HIS A 24 13.97 -15.52 -7.02
CA HIS A 24 14.15 -16.38 -5.85
C HIS A 24 15.53 -17.05 -5.87
N TYR A 25 15.98 -17.51 -7.04
CA TYR A 25 17.29 -18.14 -7.21
C TYR A 25 18.44 -17.20 -6.82
N ALA A 26 18.44 -15.97 -7.32
CA ALA A 26 19.46 -14.98 -6.99
C ALA A 26 19.49 -14.67 -5.48
N ILE A 27 18.34 -14.59 -4.83
CA ILE A 27 18.22 -14.34 -3.38
C ILE A 27 18.68 -15.56 -2.57
N ALA A 28 18.32 -16.77 -2.99
CA ALA A 28 18.77 -18.00 -2.35
C ALA A 28 20.31 -18.16 -2.40
N LEU A 29 20.97 -17.60 -3.41
CA LEU A 29 22.42 -17.53 -3.53
C LEU A 29 23.07 -16.29 -2.89
N ALA A 30 22.26 -15.36 -2.36
CA ALA A 30 22.71 -14.03 -1.92
C ALA A 30 23.47 -13.22 -3.01
N ASP A 31 23.17 -13.46 -4.29
CA ASP A 31 23.77 -12.73 -5.41
C ASP A 31 22.97 -11.45 -5.72
N HIS A 32 23.37 -10.37 -5.05
CA HIS A 32 22.74 -9.06 -5.24
C HIS A 32 23.07 -8.43 -6.60
N ALA A 33 24.18 -8.80 -7.24
CA ALA A 33 24.57 -8.24 -8.53
C ALA A 33 23.63 -8.75 -9.62
N THR A 34 23.38 -10.06 -9.65
CA THR A 34 22.40 -10.68 -10.55
C THR A 34 20.99 -10.21 -10.23
N LEU A 35 20.62 -10.10 -8.95
CA LEU A 35 19.33 -9.55 -8.54
C LEU A 35 19.11 -8.14 -9.12
N ASN A 36 20.05 -7.22 -8.90
CA ASN A 36 19.93 -5.85 -9.41
C ASN A 36 19.94 -5.79 -10.93
N LYS A 37 20.69 -6.67 -11.60
CA LYS A 37 20.65 -6.81 -13.06
C LYS A 37 19.23 -7.19 -13.51
N ILE A 38 18.62 -8.22 -12.93
CA ILE A 38 17.25 -8.62 -13.26
C ILE A 38 16.27 -7.47 -13.01
N LEU A 39 16.33 -6.82 -11.85
CA LEU A 39 15.46 -5.68 -11.52
C LEU A 39 15.64 -4.50 -12.49
N SER A 40 16.86 -4.28 -13.00
CA SER A 40 17.14 -3.23 -13.98
C SER A 40 16.54 -3.51 -15.37
N THR A 41 16.32 -4.79 -15.72
CA THR A 41 15.70 -5.19 -17.00
C THR A 41 14.18 -5.03 -17.00
N LEU A 42 13.55 -4.92 -15.83
CA LEU A 42 12.12 -4.72 -15.72
C LEU A 42 11.73 -3.33 -16.25
N PRO A 43 10.55 -3.19 -16.89
CA PRO A 43 10.07 -1.89 -17.33
C PRO A 43 9.90 -0.97 -16.12
N LYS A 44 10.24 0.31 -16.28
CA LYS A 44 10.11 1.31 -15.21
C LYS A 44 8.83 2.11 -15.39
N LEU A 45 8.13 2.35 -14.28
CA LEU A 45 6.97 3.22 -14.28
C LEU A 45 7.41 4.68 -14.43
N CYS A 46 6.63 5.44 -15.18
CA CYS A 46 6.84 6.87 -15.31
C CYS A 46 6.50 7.59 -14.00
N ASP A 47 7.09 8.76 -13.80
CA ASP A 47 6.77 9.61 -12.66
C ASP A 47 5.25 9.87 -12.61
N PRO A 48 4.60 9.66 -11.45
CA PRO A 48 3.14 9.76 -11.34
C PRO A 48 2.60 11.16 -11.65
N ILE A 49 3.45 12.20 -11.63
CA ILE A 49 3.10 13.59 -11.96
C ILE A 49 2.88 13.77 -13.47
N ARG A 50 3.57 12.98 -14.29
CA ARG A 50 3.55 13.10 -15.76
C ARG A 50 2.34 12.39 -16.38
N VAL A 51 1.67 11.52 -15.63
CA VAL A 51 0.46 10.82 -16.06
C VAL A 51 -0.73 11.78 -15.93
N GLN A 52 -1.16 12.36 -17.05
CA GLN A 52 -2.20 13.40 -17.07
C GLN A 52 -3.45 13.00 -17.84
N SER A 53 -3.37 11.97 -18.69
CA SER A 53 -4.50 11.48 -19.49
C SER A 53 -4.98 10.10 -19.05
N GLU A 54 -6.22 9.78 -19.40
CA GLU A 54 -6.82 8.46 -19.13
C GLU A 54 -6.07 7.33 -19.85
N SER A 55 -5.67 7.52 -21.11
CA SER A 55 -4.92 6.51 -21.87
C SER A 55 -3.53 6.25 -21.28
N GLN A 56 -2.82 7.29 -20.85
CA GLN A 56 -1.54 7.13 -20.14
C GLN A 56 -1.72 6.40 -18.80
N SER A 57 -2.79 6.71 -18.06
CA SER A 57 -3.12 6.02 -16.81
C SER A 57 -3.27 4.51 -17.05
N LEU A 58 -4.09 4.12 -18.05
CA LEU A 58 -4.29 2.72 -18.43
C LEU A 58 -3.00 2.01 -18.86
N ALA A 59 -2.20 2.64 -19.72
CA ALA A 59 -0.92 2.06 -20.16
C ALA A 59 0.05 1.84 -18.98
N GLN A 60 0.11 2.79 -18.04
CA GLN A 60 0.93 2.67 -16.85
C GLN A 60 0.39 1.62 -15.86
N GLU A 61 -0.93 1.39 -15.81
CA GLU A 61 -1.50 0.29 -15.03
C GLU A 61 -1.11 -1.07 -15.61
N HIS A 62 -1.18 -1.24 -16.92
CA HIS A 62 -0.76 -2.48 -17.59
C HIS A 62 0.73 -2.78 -17.38
N LEU A 63 1.60 -1.75 -17.48
CA LEU A 63 3.02 -1.89 -17.15
C LEU A 63 3.21 -2.26 -15.67
N ALA A 64 2.46 -1.66 -14.75
CA ALA A 64 2.55 -1.99 -13.32
C ALA A 64 2.14 -3.44 -13.05
N GLU A 65 1.15 -3.95 -13.77
CA GLU A 65 0.71 -5.34 -13.69
C GLU A 65 1.80 -6.31 -14.16
N GLN A 66 2.46 -6.01 -15.28
CA GLN A 66 3.62 -6.79 -15.76
C GLN A 66 4.76 -6.84 -14.75
N ILE A 67 5.10 -5.69 -14.14
CA ILE A 67 6.13 -5.61 -13.08
C ILE A 67 5.70 -6.47 -11.88
N SER A 68 4.45 -6.34 -11.43
CA SER A 68 3.95 -7.12 -10.29
C SER A 68 3.94 -8.63 -10.56
N ALA A 69 3.62 -9.05 -11.78
CA ALA A 69 3.65 -10.46 -12.17
C ALA A 69 5.06 -11.06 -12.12
N ALA A 70 6.09 -10.25 -12.39
CA ALA A 70 7.48 -10.65 -12.26
C ALA A 70 7.97 -10.65 -10.80
N LEU A 71 7.65 -9.59 -10.04
CA LEU A 71 8.13 -9.39 -8.66
C LEU A 71 7.42 -10.26 -7.62
N ASP A 72 6.12 -10.52 -7.79
CA ASP A 72 5.28 -11.20 -6.80
C ASP A 72 4.98 -12.66 -7.20
N ARG A 73 5.88 -13.27 -7.98
CA ARG A 73 5.77 -14.68 -8.38
C ARG A 73 5.81 -15.58 -7.14
N ARG A 74 5.01 -16.66 -7.12
CA ARG A 74 4.81 -17.54 -5.94
C ARG A 74 4.89 -19.02 -6.29
N ASP A 75 5.70 -19.37 -7.27
CA ASP A 75 5.75 -20.71 -7.87
C ASP A 75 6.60 -21.71 -7.07
N ASN A 76 6.89 -21.39 -5.81
CA ASN A 76 7.61 -22.26 -4.91
C ASN A 76 6.62 -23.05 -4.01
N PRO A 77 7.07 -24.15 -3.38
CA PRO A 77 6.22 -24.99 -2.53
C PRO A 77 5.56 -24.23 -1.37
N LEU A 78 6.17 -23.14 -0.91
CA LEU A 78 5.72 -22.35 0.23
C LEU A 78 4.84 -21.15 -0.19
N LYS A 79 4.52 -21.02 -1.48
CA LYS A 79 3.80 -19.87 -2.06
C LYS A 79 4.39 -18.52 -1.65
N GLU A 80 5.68 -18.47 -1.39
CA GLU A 80 6.41 -17.29 -0.96
C GLU A 80 6.70 -16.39 -2.17
N THR A 81 6.72 -15.08 -1.93
CA THR A 81 7.27 -14.13 -2.91
C THR A 81 8.79 -14.02 -2.72
N PRO A 82 9.56 -13.50 -3.70
CA PRO A 82 10.99 -13.24 -3.53
C PRO A 82 11.29 -12.41 -2.28
N LEU A 83 10.37 -11.50 -1.92
CA LEU A 83 10.49 -10.69 -0.72
C LEU A 83 10.33 -11.49 0.59
N HIS A 84 9.45 -12.49 0.64
CA HIS A 84 9.38 -13.41 1.79
C HIS A 84 10.71 -14.16 1.96
N LEU A 85 11.29 -14.64 0.86
CA LEU A 85 12.57 -15.35 0.91
C LEU A 85 13.70 -14.45 1.44
N ALA A 86 13.78 -13.19 0.98
CA ALA A 86 14.75 -12.22 1.48
C ALA A 86 14.58 -11.95 2.99
N VAL A 87 13.34 -11.81 3.46
CA VAL A 87 13.03 -11.64 4.89
C VAL A 87 13.44 -12.88 5.70
N ARG A 88 13.15 -14.08 5.19
CA ARG A 88 13.50 -15.33 5.86
C ARG A 88 15.01 -15.53 5.98
N LEU A 89 15.76 -15.11 4.97
CA LEU A 89 17.22 -15.14 4.96
C LEU A 89 17.86 -13.95 5.72
N ASN A 90 17.04 -13.02 6.23
CA ASN A 90 17.50 -11.76 6.83
C ASN A 90 18.40 -10.92 5.89
N ASP A 91 18.12 -10.98 4.59
CA ASP A 91 18.86 -10.26 3.56
C ASP A 91 18.26 -8.86 3.34
N ALA A 92 18.79 -7.89 4.10
CA ALA A 92 18.35 -6.51 4.02
C ALA A 92 18.73 -5.81 2.71
N ALA A 93 19.74 -6.29 1.98
CA ALA A 93 20.11 -5.70 0.69
C ALA A 93 19.08 -6.10 -0.38
N ALA A 94 18.78 -7.39 -0.49
CA ALA A 94 17.75 -7.87 -1.41
C ALA A 94 16.36 -7.34 -1.08
N ALA A 95 15.99 -7.32 0.21
CA ALA A 95 14.68 -6.80 0.62
C ALA A 95 14.50 -5.33 0.24
N ARG A 96 15.54 -4.49 0.42
CA ARG A 96 15.52 -3.08 -0.01
C ARG A 96 15.42 -2.94 -1.53
N ALA A 97 16.17 -3.73 -2.29
CA ALA A 97 16.13 -3.69 -3.75
C ALA A 97 14.74 -4.07 -4.29
N LEU A 98 14.13 -5.13 -3.75
CA LEU A 98 12.76 -5.56 -4.10
C LEU A 98 11.71 -4.52 -3.69
N ALA A 99 11.83 -3.93 -2.50
CA ALA A 99 10.93 -2.87 -2.03
C ALA A 99 10.99 -1.63 -2.94
N ALA A 100 12.20 -1.23 -3.33
CA ALA A 100 12.41 -0.11 -4.26
C ALA A 100 11.86 -0.41 -5.67
N ALA A 101 11.92 -1.67 -6.11
CA ALA A 101 11.30 -2.12 -7.36
C ALA A 101 9.75 -2.17 -7.28
N GLY A 102 9.16 -2.04 -6.10
CA GLY A 102 7.71 -2.02 -5.89
C GLY A 102 7.08 -3.39 -5.62
N ALA A 103 7.85 -4.34 -5.07
CA ALA A 103 7.32 -5.63 -4.64
C ALA A 103 6.17 -5.47 -3.63
N ASN A 104 5.16 -6.34 -3.72
CA ASN A 104 3.97 -6.21 -2.90
C ASN A 104 4.16 -6.82 -1.50
N ILE A 105 4.02 -5.99 -0.48
CA ILE A 105 4.15 -6.38 0.93
C ILE A 105 2.87 -6.96 1.54
N SER A 106 1.74 -6.97 0.82
CA SER A 106 0.46 -7.46 1.33
C SER A 106 0.18 -8.92 0.98
N VAL A 107 1.02 -9.53 0.13
CA VAL A 107 0.81 -10.89 -0.36
C VAL A 107 1.09 -11.88 0.76
N GLN A 108 0.22 -12.88 0.95
CA GLN A 108 0.43 -13.91 1.97
C GLN A 108 1.10 -15.16 1.38
N ASN A 109 2.01 -15.75 2.15
CA ASN A 109 2.61 -17.06 1.87
C ASN A 109 1.67 -18.21 2.27
N ALA A 110 2.11 -19.47 2.11
CA ALA A 110 1.31 -20.65 2.47
C ALA A 110 0.95 -20.74 3.96
N ALA A 111 1.71 -20.08 4.84
CA ALA A 111 1.42 -19.98 6.26
C ALA A 111 0.48 -18.81 6.62
N GLY A 112 0.00 -18.05 5.62
CA GLY A 112 -0.92 -16.93 5.81
C GLY A 112 -0.25 -15.62 6.26
N TRP A 113 1.08 -15.59 6.35
CA TRP A 113 1.83 -14.40 6.74
C TRP A 113 2.18 -13.56 5.52
N ASN A 114 2.13 -12.24 5.67
CA ASN A 114 2.73 -11.34 4.69
C ASN A 114 4.22 -11.07 5.01
N PRO A 115 5.04 -10.58 4.06
CA PRO A 115 6.47 -10.39 4.28
C PRO A 115 6.78 -9.42 5.43
N LEU A 116 5.93 -8.40 5.62
CA LEU A 116 6.10 -7.42 6.68
C LEU A 116 5.87 -8.06 8.07
N GLN A 117 4.81 -8.85 8.22
CA GLN A 117 4.51 -9.60 9.44
C GLN A 117 5.61 -10.60 9.76
N GLU A 118 6.13 -11.30 8.73
CA GLU A 118 7.25 -12.21 8.90
C GLU A 118 8.52 -11.47 9.38
N ALA A 119 8.83 -10.30 8.80
CA ALA A 119 9.97 -9.47 9.21
C ALA A 119 9.83 -8.96 10.66
N LEU A 120 8.60 -8.60 11.07
CA LEU A 120 8.29 -8.19 12.43
C LEU A 120 8.49 -9.34 13.42
N LEU A 121 8.01 -10.55 13.09
CA LEU A 121 8.16 -11.73 13.93
C LEU A 121 9.64 -12.09 14.14
N ARG A 122 10.44 -11.95 13.08
CA ARG A 122 11.89 -12.19 13.11
C ARG A 122 12.70 -11.07 13.76
N ARG A 123 12.06 -9.94 14.11
CA ARG A 123 12.68 -8.76 14.74
C ARG A 123 13.81 -8.15 13.89
N CYS A 124 13.54 -7.95 12.59
CA CYS A 124 14.51 -7.41 11.62
C CYS A 124 14.19 -5.94 11.26
N PRO A 125 14.52 -4.94 12.11
CA PRO A 125 14.15 -3.54 11.88
C PRO A 125 14.75 -2.97 10.57
N GLU A 126 15.95 -3.43 10.20
CA GLU A 126 16.65 -3.05 8.96
C GLU A 126 15.86 -3.40 7.69
N ILE A 127 14.95 -4.36 7.77
CA ILE A 127 14.08 -4.76 6.66
C ILE A 127 12.71 -4.11 6.80
N VAL A 128 12.18 -4.02 8.02
CA VAL A 128 10.86 -3.44 8.30
C VAL A 128 10.78 -1.97 7.88
N ALA A 129 11.76 -1.14 8.28
CA ALA A 129 11.67 0.30 8.02
C ALA A 129 11.66 0.63 6.51
N PRO A 130 12.55 0.07 5.66
CA PRO A 130 12.48 0.28 4.22
C PRO A 130 11.17 -0.23 3.60
N LEU A 131 10.64 -1.38 4.04
CA LEU A 131 9.40 -1.93 3.48
C LEU A 131 8.21 -1.01 3.71
N VAL A 132 8.06 -0.49 4.93
CA VAL A 132 6.98 0.44 5.28
C VAL A 132 7.13 1.74 4.47
N GLN A 133 8.33 2.31 4.42
CA GLN A 133 8.58 3.55 3.68
C GLN A 133 8.25 3.41 2.18
N HIS A 134 8.77 2.37 1.53
CA HIS A 134 8.50 2.12 0.12
C HIS A 134 7.03 1.82 -0.15
N HIS A 135 6.35 1.12 0.75
CA HIS A 135 4.92 0.83 0.60
C HIS A 135 4.06 2.09 0.58
N HIS A 136 4.27 3.02 1.51
CA HIS A 136 3.52 4.28 1.53
C HIS A 136 3.74 5.10 0.25
N LEU A 137 4.98 5.18 -0.23
CA LEU A 137 5.33 5.88 -1.46
C LEU A 137 4.73 5.20 -2.70
N ALA A 138 4.77 3.87 -2.75
CA ALA A 138 4.20 3.07 -3.83
C ALA A 138 2.67 3.21 -3.88
N ALA A 139 2.00 3.22 -2.73
CA ALA A 139 0.55 3.42 -2.63
C ALA A 139 0.13 4.81 -3.15
N TRP A 140 0.84 5.87 -2.74
CA TRP A 140 0.60 7.22 -3.24
C TRP A 140 0.85 7.31 -4.74
N SER A 141 1.96 6.74 -5.22
CA SER A 141 2.29 6.73 -6.65
C SER A 141 1.25 5.97 -7.47
N LYS A 142 0.75 4.83 -6.97
CA LYS A 142 -0.33 4.05 -7.59
C LYS A 142 -1.62 4.86 -7.66
N TRP A 143 -2.02 5.52 -6.58
CA TRP A 143 -3.21 6.38 -6.58
C TRP A 143 -3.09 7.53 -7.58
N ARG A 144 -1.96 8.23 -7.60
CA ARG A 144 -1.71 9.33 -8.54
C ARG A 144 -1.74 8.88 -10.00
N ARG A 145 -1.14 7.72 -10.32
CA ARG A 145 -1.21 7.15 -11.69
C ARG A 145 -2.64 6.85 -12.12
N ARG A 146 -3.53 6.47 -11.20
CA ARG A 146 -4.96 6.13 -11.45
C ARG A 146 -5.88 7.35 -11.51
N LEU A 147 -5.47 8.45 -10.90
CA LEU A 147 -6.29 9.63 -10.74
C LEU A 147 -6.85 10.17 -12.07
N PRO A 148 -6.09 10.29 -13.18
CA PRO A 148 -6.63 10.81 -14.44
C PRO A 148 -7.80 9.99 -14.99
N ARG A 149 -7.73 8.65 -14.91
CA ARG A 149 -8.82 7.76 -15.33
C ARG A 149 -10.06 7.93 -14.46
N LEU A 150 -9.88 8.02 -13.15
CA LEU A 150 -10.98 8.26 -12.21
C LEU A 150 -11.64 9.61 -12.45
N VAL A 151 -10.84 10.67 -12.66
CA VAL A 151 -11.34 12.02 -12.97
C VAL A 151 -12.07 12.04 -14.31
N ALA A 152 -11.57 11.35 -15.33
CA ALA A 152 -12.27 11.23 -16.62
C ALA A 152 -13.62 10.51 -16.45
N GLY A 153 -13.66 9.41 -15.70
CA GLY A 153 -14.89 8.71 -15.34
C GLY A 153 -15.87 9.60 -14.57
N LEU A 154 -15.39 10.31 -13.56
CA LEU A 154 -16.17 11.28 -12.80
C LEU A 154 -16.75 12.36 -13.72
N ARG A 155 -16.00 12.88 -14.71
CA ARG A 155 -16.51 13.90 -15.64
C ARG A 155 -17.62 13.37 -16.56
N ARG A 156 -17.56 12.10 -16.98
CA ARG A 156 -18.58 11.47 -17.84
C ARG A 156 -19.90 11.19 -17.13
N MET A 157 -19.88 10.95 -15.82
CA MET A 157 -21.11 10.73 -15.06
C MET A 157 -21.98 11.99 -15.06
N ARG A 158 -23.28 11.87 -14.79
CA ARG A 158 -24.15 13.03 -14.53
C ARG A 158 -23.79 13.67 -13.18
N ASP A 159 -24.27 14.88 -12.93
CA ASP A 159 -24.19 15.46 -11.58
C ASP A 159 -25.03 14.59 -10.64
N PHE A 160 -24.47 14.31 -9.47
CA PHE A 160 -25.10 13.43 -8.49
C PHE A 160 -24.90 13.96 -7.09
N TYR A 161 -25.78 13.51 -6.22
CA TYR A 161 -25.74 13.72 -4.79
C TYR A 161 -25.61 12.36 -4.12
N MET A 162 -24.72 12.25 -3.14
CA MET A 162 -24.46 11.03 -2.40
C MET A 162 -24.37 11.36 -0.91
N GLU A 163 -25.11 10.63 -0.09
CA GLU A 163 -24.96 10.66 1.36
C GLU A 163 -24.28 9.36 1.79
N ILE A 164 -23.18 9.48 2.53
CA ILE A 164 -22.50 8.34 3.15
C ILE A 164 -22.68 8.49 4.65
N SER A 165 -23.52 7.64 5.24
CA SER A 165 -23.71 7.58 6.69
C SER A 165 -22.86 6.47 7.28
N PHE A 166 -21.96 6.82 8.19
CA PHE A 166 -21.17 5.85 8.92
C PHE A 166 -21.82 5.57 10.27
N HIS A 167 -22.21 4.30 10.48
CA HIS A 167 -22.71 3.80 11.75
C HIS A 167 -21.71 2.79 12.30
N PHE A 168 -21.11 3.14 13.43
CA PHE A 168 -20.15 2.27 14.10
C PHE A 168 -20.86 1.47 15.17
N GLU A 169 -21.34 0.30 14.77
CA GLU A 169 -21.89 -0.70 15.68
C GLU A 169 -20.83 -1.79 15.90
N SER A 170 -20.42 -1.98 17.15
CA SER A 170 -19.52 -3.06 17.54
C SER A 170 -20.23 -3.92 18.59
N SER A 171 -20.39 -5.20 18.28
CA SER A 171 -20.91 -6.21 19.23
C SER A 171 -19.85 -6.61 20.28
N ILE A 172 -18.59 -6.27 20.04
CA ILE A 172 -17.44 -6.70 20.84
C ILE A 172 -17.06 -5.63 21.87
N VAL A 173 -17.30 -4.35 21.56
CA VAL A 173 -16.93 -3.24 22.46
C VAL A 173 -18.20 -2.48 22.84
N PRO A 174 -18.66 -2.59 24.11
CA PRO A 174 -19.82 -1.84 24.56
C PRO A 174 -19.53 -0.33 24.46
N PHE A 175 -20.55 0.44 24.07
CA PHE A 175 -20.54 1.91 23.93
C PHE A 175 -19.80 2.53 22.73
N VAL A 176 -19.31 1.74 21.75
CA VAL A 176 -18.71 2.29 20.51
C VAL A 176 -19.65 3.25 19.78
N GLY A 177 -20.95 2.93 19.72
CA GLY A 177 -21.96 3.81 19.11
C GLY A 177 -22.20 5.13 19.88
N LYS A 178 -21.76 5.27 21.13
CA LYS A 178 -21.83 6.52 21.92
C LYS A 178 -20.55 7.34 21.85
N ILE A 179 -19.42 6.71 21.57
CA ILE A 179 -18.08 7.33 21.59
C ILE A 179 -17.63 7.68 20.17
N ALA A 180 -18.00 6.89 19.16
CA ALA A 180 -17.73 7.19 17.76
C ALA A 180 -18.85 8.09 17.21
N PRO A 181 -18.53 9.29 16.69
CA PRO A 181 -19.52 10.15 16.07
C PRO A 181 -20.13 9.44 14.85
N SER A 182 -21.45 9.43 14.75
CA SER A 182 -22.15 9.03 13.54
C SER A 182 -22.05 10.17 12.53
N ASP A 183 -21.09 10.05 11.62
CA ASP A 183 -20.88 11.08 10.59
C ASP A 183 -21.67 10.73 9.32
N THR A 184 -22.54 11.63 8.89
CA THR A 184 -23.15 11.58 7.55
C THR A 184 -22.45 12.58 6.62
N TYR A 185 -21.63 12.06 5.71
CA TYR A 185 -20.97 12.83 4.67
C TYR A 185 -21.92 13.04 3.49
N LYS A 186 -22.19 14.31 3.16
CA LYS A 186 -23.01 14.70 2.01
C LYS A 186 -22.08 15.19 0.90
N ILE A 187 -21.94 14.40 -0.17
CA ILE A 187 -21.09 14.65 -1.32
C ILE A 187 -21.98 15.02 -2.50
N TRP A 188 -21.76 16.20 -3.07
CA TRP A 188 -22.40 16.60 -4.33
C TRP A 188 -21.34 16.81 -5.40
N LYS A 189 -21.61 16.32 -6.60
CA LYS A 189 -20.81 16.61 -7.78
C LYS A 189 -21.35 17.87 -8.44
N ARG A 190 -20.56 18.95 -8.40
CA ARG A 190 -20.74 20.17 -9.19
C ARG A 190 -19.38 20.59 -9.74
N TRP A 191 -19.18 20.48 -11.06
CA TRP A 191 -18.06 21.12 -11.75
C TRP A 191 -18.60 22.15 -12.74
N LYS A 192 -18.60 23.43 -12.36
CA LYS A 192 -18.82 24.54 -13.30
C LYS A 192 -17.60 25.47 -13.26
N PRO A 193 -16.81 25.60 -14.35
CA PRO A 193 -15.73 26.57 -14.44
C PRO A 193 -16.23 27.95 -14.92
N THR A 194 -17.45 28.34 -14.59
CA THR A 194 -17.99 29.66 -14.92
C THR A 194 -18.23 30.43 -13.64
N GLY A 195 -17.33 31.37 -13.36
CA GLY A 195 -17.32 32.21 -12.19
C GLY A 195 -18.66 32.90 -11.97
N ARG A 196 -19.40 32.45 -10.95
CA ARG A 196 -20.26 33.30 -10.13
C ARG A 196 -20.16 32.78 -8.70
N HIS A 197 -19.59 33.60 -7.85
CA HIS A 197 -19.52 33.36 -6.41
C HIS A 197 -20.90 32.97 -5.88
N PHE A 198 -21.00 31.80 -5.26
CA PHE A 198 -22.13 31.47 -4.39
C PHE A 198 -21.57 31.27 -2.99
N THR A 199 -21.52 32.36 -2.23
CA THR A 199 -21.39 32.31 -0.78
C THR A 199 -22.57 31.53 -0.22
N ARG A 200 -22.35 30.32 0.30
CA ARG A 200 -23.37 29.62 1.07
C ARG A 200 -22.99 29.67 2.54
N ARG A 201 -23.75 30.48 3.30
CA ARG A 201 -23.76 30.47 4.77
C ARG A 201 -23.85 29.02 5.24
N LEU A 202 -22.90 28.62 6.08
CA LEU A 202 -23.04 27.45 6.96
C LEU A 202 -24.30 27.68 7.80
N ARG A 203 -25.37 26.92 7.56
CA ARG A 203 -26.46 26.82 8.53
C ARG A 203 -25.91 26.04 9.71
N ARG A 204 -25.97 26.66 10.90
CA ARG A 204 -25.64 26.02 12.18
C ARG A 204 -26.43 24.70 12.32
N PRO A 205 -25.86 23.65 12.90
CA PRO A 205 -26.61 22.47 13.30
C PRO A 205 -27.71 22.87 14.32
N GLN A 206 -28.91 22.31 14.18
CA GLN A 206 -30.08 22.60 15.02
C GLN A 206 -30.05 21.88 16.38
N ASN A 207 -28.96 21.21 16.76
CA ASN A 207 -28.85 20.54 18.05
C ASN A 207 -27.93 21.35 19.01
N PRO A 208 -28.46 21.92 20.10
CA PRO A 208 -27.68 22.75 21.03
C PRO A 208 -26.75 21.97 21.98
N THR A 209 -26.70 20.63 21.93
CA THR A 209 -25.94 19.81 22.90
C THR A 209 -24.57 19.32 22.44
N CYS A 210 -24.13 19.67 21.22
CA CYS A 210 -22.79 19.33 20.74
C CYS A 210 -22.09 20.59 20.23
N GLN A 211 -21.55 21.38 21.15
CA GLN A 211 -20.46 22.31 20.83
C GLN A 211 -19.15 21.51 20.85
N PRO A 212 -18.45 21.35 19.73
CA PRO A 212 -17.03 21.08 19.80
C PRO A 212 -16.32 22.40 20.09
N GLU A 213 -15.77 22.57 21.29
CA GLU A 213 -14.68 23.51 21.50
C GLU A 213 -13.51 23.08 20.61
N LEU A 214 -13.46 23.64 19.41
CA LEU A 214 -12.27 23.59 18.56
C LEU A 214 -11.36 24.73 18.98
N SER A 215 -10.61 24.51 20.06
CA SER A 215 -9.40 25.27 20.36
C SER A 215 -8.30 24.82 19.37
N PHE A 216 -8.24 25.45 18.21
CA PHE A 216 -7.07 25.33 17.34
C PHE A 216 -5.97 26.30 17.82
N PRO A 217 -4.72 25.84 18.04
CA PRO A 217 -3.61 26.75 18.27
C PRO A 217 -3.35 27.58 17.01
N LYS A 218 -3.14 28.88 17.23
CA LYS A 218 -2.84 29.90 16.23
C LYS A 218 -1.53 29.58 15.48
N ARG A 219 -1.57 29.79 14.16
CA ARG A 219 -0.49 30.18 13.22
C ARG A 219 0.52 29.11 12.78
N LEU A 220 0.74 29.04 11.46
CA LEU A 220 1.88 29.72 10.84
C LEU A 220 1.53 30.12 9.39
N ARG A 221 1.61 31.43 9.11
CA ARG A 221 1.68 31.97 7.74
C ARG A 221 3.15 31.93 7.34
N LEU A 222 3.46 31.37 6.19
CA LEU A 222 4.71 31.66 5.48
C LEU A 222 4.42 32.78 4.48
N ARG A 223 5.29 33.80 4.49
CA ARG A 223 5.40 34.82 3.43
C ARG A 223 6.05 34.19 2.21
#